data_AF-A0A820ZXX1-F1
#
_entry.id   AF-A0A820ZXX1-F1
#
_cell.length_a   1.000
_cell.length_b   1.000
_cell.length_c   1.000
_cell.angle_alpha   90.00
_cell.angle_beta   90.00
_cell.angle_gamma   90.00
#
_symmetry.space_group_name_H-M   'P 1'
#
loop_
_entity.id
_entity.type
_entity.pdbx_description
1 polymer ?
#
loop_
_entity_poly.entity_id
_entity_poly.type
_entity_poly.pdbx_seq_one_letter_code
_entity_poly.pdbx_strand_id
1 'polypeptide(L)'
;LMLIDLIMKRSLSGNNIWPFKSIKPWILLYRVTTKRDPKKNEQFIISYVRTVHELFGKHENCLIESGALLEYFLVELIQIEHPDIRKRLYSNTIISNKSSDHANESNEQKSKLSKVIDEIEQCIYCLYGLVLRKSKMKYLNDHNCRSLELTLDKASLVFYALRPKQLPGYEGRLCTITSETESLFQRFESMIEWDDEREQRRKLLLSYIADAASINSQGKQSDELIHLSDKPFKSNNALFEKDLYYLFADYYLKMGSKDVVTNESSKKKAQEYYIKDLCLNTKRFDSWAGLTVIEFYKIEEFVTADDFDPRIFNVHMSASCFFRQAVSVDSNNHTLWMEYAEITYILQSYCSKYKDKATDYVPDRSFLLNICKEAYEKANICTDNDENKEDWTYLYMMAKIEEKLNRNKLSSPLKKYVDALDLLHEHKAVYPRRLGHHTATSSSKCTLLGCHAVEMFYRIHASTLKYLYRHSKESTDLTIDKLNELYEFLTEMQNKPFATSYYEKSTM
;
A
#
# COMPACT_ATOMS: atom_id res chain seq x y z
N LEU A 1 33.29 -32.63 14.16
CA LEU A 1 33.74 -32.63 12.76
C LEU A 1 34.64 -33.84 12.49
N MET A 2 35.80 -34.00 13.14
CA MET A 2 36.66 -35.20 12.95
C MET A 2 35.96 -36.54 13.22
N LEU A 3 35.07 -36.63 14.22
CA LEU A 3 34.32 -37.85 14.51
C LEU A 3 33.30 -38.19 13.40
N ILE A 4 32.70 -37.17 12.78
CA ILE A 4 31.71 -37.35 11.70
C ILE A 4 32.42 -37.78 10.42
N ASP A 5 33.56 -37.16 10.09
CA ASP A 5 34.39 -37.58 8.95
C ASP A 5 34.97 -38.99 9.12
N LEU A 6 35.36 -39.38 10.35
CA LEU A 6 35.86 -40.72 10.66
C LEU A 6 34.76 -41.79 10.56
N ILE A 7 33.52 -41.45 10.87
CA ILE A 7 32.37 -42.35 10.75
C ILE A 7 31.95 -42.51 9.27
N MET A 8 31.99 -41.43 8.47
CA MET A 8 31.65 -41.47 7.05
C MET A 8 32.71 -42.17 6.19
N LYS A 9 34.01 -42.06 6.52
CA LYS A 9 35.09 -42.78 5.82
C LYS A 9 35.08 -44.29 6.06
N ARG A 10 34.47 -44.76 7.16
CA ARG A 10 34.42 -46.19 7.52
C ARG A 10 33.38 -47.01 6.77
N SER A 11 32.47 -46.39 6.01
CA SER A 11 31.37 -47.11 5.34
C SER A 11 31.72 -47.68 3.95
N LEU A 12 32.97 -47.59 3.51
CA LEU A 12 33.42 -48.14 2.21
C LEU A 12 33.86 -49.61 2.29
N SER A 13 33.95 -50.21 3.48
CA SER A 13 34.28 -51.64 3.65
C SER A 13 33.02 -52.45 3.91
N GLY A 14 32.73 -53.40 3.01
CA GLY A 14 31.45 -54.06 2.84
C GLY A 14 30.90 -54.89 4.01
N ASN A 15 29.58 -55.03 3.93
CA ASN A 15 28.65 -55.91 4.63
C ASN A 15 28.29 -55.65 6.10
N ASN A 16 27.02 -55.24 6.22
CA ASN A 16 26.07 -55.31 7.33
C ASN A 16 25.91 -54.14 8.31
N ILE A 17 24.80 -53.42 8.07
CA ILE A 17 23.79 -53.00 9.04
C ILE A 17 24.15 -51.78 9.92
N TRP A 18 23.89 -50.60 9.31
CA TRP A 18 23.38 -49.33 9.89
C TRP A 18 24.35 -48.28 10.47
N PRO A 19 23.98 -46.96 10.52
CA PRO A 19 22.63 -46.36 10.58
C PRO A 19 22.33 -45.37 9.43
N PHE A 20 21.14 -45.26 8.84
CA PHE A 20 19.89 -44.95 9.49
C PHE A 20 18.70 -45.39 8.60
N LYS A 21 17.84 -46.25 9.11
CA LYS A 21 16.38 -46.25 8.86
C LYS A 21 15.67 -45.49 10.00
N SER A 22 16.33 -44.41 10.48
CA SER A 22 15.95 -43.35 11.45
C SER A 22 16.45 -43.46 12.91
N ILE A 23 17.50 -42.67 13.24
CA ILE A 23 17.66 -41.88 14.49
C ILE A 23 18.12 -40.47 14.04
N LYS A 24 17.65 -40.04 12.87
CA LYS A 24 17.98 -38.76 12.26
C LYS A 24 17.03 -37.68 12.75
N PRO A 25 17.28 -36.43 12.42
CA PRO A 25 17.05 -35.41 13.44
C PRO A 25 17.59 -35.61 14.86
N TRP A 26 17.71 -36.79 15.49
CA TRP A 26 17.93 -36.93 16.96
C TRP A 26 19.22 -36.31 17.52
N ILE A 27 20.06 -35.77 16.63
CA ILE A 27 21.27 -34.98 16.88
C ILE A 27 21.25 -33.57 16.25
N LEU A 28 20.49 -33.31 15.16
CA LEU A 28 19.91 -31.98 14.78
C LEU A 28 19.40 -31.24 16.05
N LEU A 29 19.02 -32.11 16.97
CA LEU A 29 18.28 -32.11 18.19
C LEU A 29 19.12 -32.39 19.45
N TYR A 30 20.45 -32.62 19.37
CA TYR A 30 21.35 -32.27 20.50
C TYR A 30 21.84 -30.81 20.39
N ARG A 31 21.65 -30.21 19.21
CA ARG A 31 22.26 -28.95 18.74
C ARG A 31 21.28 -28.05 18.00
N VAL A 32 20.08 -28.02 18.49
CA VAL A 32 19.78 -26.72 19.10
C VAL A 32 20.00 -26.78 20.60
N THR A 33 20.00 -27.99 21.17
CA THR A 33 19.61 -28.33 22.55
C THR A 33 20.74 -28.37 23.58
N THR A 34 21.80 -27.63 23.36
CA THR A 34 22.26 -26.72 24.43
C THR A 34 21.69 -25.34 24.13
N LYS A 35 20.35 -25.26 24.21
CA LYS A 35 19.49 -24.10 23.90
C LYS A 35 20.16 -22.81 24.33
N ARG A 36 20.43 -21.92 23.36
CA ARG A 36 20.94 -20.56 23.55
C ARG A 36 21.85 -20.48 24.77
N ASP A 37 23.11 -20.88 24.63
CA ASP A 37 24.10 -20.23 25.48
C ASP A 37 23.97 -18.72 25.17
N PRO A 38 23.51 -17.85 26.08
CA PRO A 38 23.34 -16.42 25.77
C PRO A 38 24.67 -15.78 25.33
N LYS A 39 25.78 -16.49 25.51
CA LYS A 39 27.12 -16.13 25.07
C LYS A 39 27.46 -16.53 23.62
N LYS A 40 26.68 -17.40 22.95
CA LYS A 40 26.94 -17.82 21.56
C LYS A 40 26.04 -17.09 20.57
N ASN A 41 26.68 -16.43 19.60
CA ASN A 41 26.05 -15.55 18.62
C ASN A 41 25.26 -16.34 17.55
N GLU A 42 24.16 -15.79 17.02
CA GLU A 42 23.28 -16.44 16.01
C GLU A 42 24.06 -16.93 14.77
N GLN A 43 25.16 -16.26 14.45
CA GLN A 43 26.11 -16.64 13.39
C GLN A 43 26.73 -18.04 13.57
N PHE A 44 26.93 -18.49 14.81
CA PHE A 44 27.49 -19.81 15.08
C PHE A 44 26.50 -20.91 14.67
N ILE A 45 25.21 -20.71 14.95
CA ILE A 45 24.16 -21.68 14.61
C ILE A 45 24.04 -21.79 13.09
N ILE A 46 23.98 -20.66 12.38
CA ILE A 46 23.93 -20.62 10.91
C ILE A 46 25.13 -21.36 10.32
N SER A 47 26.35 -20.98 10.72
CA SER A 47 27.58 -21.60 10.20
C SER A 47 27.63 -23.09 10.49
N TYR A 48 27.22 -23.51 11.69
CA TYR A 48 27.28 -24.91 12.09
C TYR A 48 26.28 -25.77 11.31
N VAL A 49 25.02 -25.33 11.23
CA VAL A 49 23.96 -26.07 10.53
C VAL A 49 24.24 -26.11 9.02
N ARG A 50 24.75 -25.01 8.45
CA ARG A 50 25.25 -24.97 7.06
C ARG A 50 26.33 -26.03 6.82
N THR A 51 27.37 -26.10 7.65
CA THR A 51 28.43 -27.11 7.47
C THR A 51 27.89 -28.53 7.55
N VAL A 52 26.93 -28.79 8.45
CA VAL A 52 26.27 -30.10 8.54
C VAL A 52 25.46 -30.38 7.26
N HIS A 53 24.74 -29.40 6.74
CA HIS A 53 24.00 -29.53 5.48
C HIS A 53 24.94 -29.81 4.30
N GLU A 54 26.05 -29.08 4.15
CA GLU A 54 27.06 -29.31 3.09
C GLU A 54 27.68 -30.72 3.19
N LEU A 55 27.94 -31.23 4.40
CA LEU A 55 28.41 -32.59 4.60
C LEU A 55 27.37 -33.64 4.17
N PHE A 56 26.10 -33.44 4.51
CA PHE A 56 25.03 -34.31 4.01
C PHE A 56 24.86 -34.21 2.50
N GLY A 57 25.03 -33.03 1.92
CA GLY A 57 24.94 -32.78 0.48
C GLY A 57 25.99 -33.53 -0.34
N LYS A 58 27.23 -33.63 0.16
CA LYS A 58 28.29 -34.44 -0.48
C LYS A 58 27.96 -35.92 -0.63
N HIS A 59 26.98 -36.41 0.13
CA HIS A 59 26.52 -37.80 0.11
C HIS A 59 25.05 -37.91 -0.33
N GLU A 60 24.52 -36.89 -1.02
CA GLU A 60 23.13 -36.86 -1.55
C GLU A 60 22.06 -37.11 -0.48
N ASN A 61 22.37 -36.71 0.76
CA ASN A 61 21.65 -37.09 1.96
C ASN A 61 20.96 -35.89 2.65
N CYS A 62 20.76 -34.76 1.96
CA CYS A 62 20.11 -33.56 2.53
C CYS A 62 18.68 -33.85 3.02
N LEU A 63 18.00 -34.81 2.39
CA LEU A 63 16.60 -35.16 2.66
C LEU A 63 16.45 -36.40 3.55
N ILE A 64 17.50 -36.73 4.30
CA ILE A 64 17.46 -37.67 5.41
C ILE A 64 16.23 -37.35 6.28
N GLU A 65 15.32 -38.34 6.42
CA GLU A 65 14.09 -38.17 7.21
C GLU A 65 13.19 -37.04 6.70
N SER A 66 12.91 -37.06 5.40
CA SER A 66 12.06 -36.08 4.75
C SER A 66 12.55 -34.64 4.93
N GLY A 67 13.87 -34.45 5.07
CA GLY A 67 14.50 -33.14 5.17
C GLY A 67 14.32 -32.41 6.49
N ALA A 68 13.92 -33.09 7.57
CA ALA A 68 13.59 -32.45 8.85
C ALA A 68 14.71 -31.54 9.44
N LEU A 69 16.00 -31.84 9.20
CA LEU A 69 17.13 -30.93 9.52
C LEU A 69 17.08 -29.62 8.74
N LEU A 70 16.84 -29.74 7.45
CA LEU A 70 16.89 -28.63 6.54
C LEU A 70 15.64 -27.76 6.68
N GLU A 71 14.50 -28.37 6.97
CA GLU A 71 13.25 -27.67 7.34
C GLU A 71 13.41 -26.89 8.65
N TYR A 72 14.00 -27.51 9.69
CA TYR A 72 14.34 -26.80 10.92
C TYR A 72 15.29 -25.62 10.67
N PHE A 73 16.33 -25.84 9.86
CA PHE A 73 17.29 -24.78 9.52
C PHE A 73 16.60 -23.62 8.78
N LEU A 74 15.74 -23.94 7.82
CA LEU A 74 14.96 -22.96 7.07
C LEU A 74 14.08 -22.11 8.01
N VAL A 75 13.40 -22.75 8.97
CA VAL A 75 12.59 -22.03 9.97
C VAL A 75 13.44 -21.05 10.79
N GLU A 76 14.62 -21.46 11.25
CA GLU A 76 15.53 -20.58 12.00
C GLU A 76 16.02 -19.40 11.15
N LEU A 77 16.39 -19.64 9.88
CA LEU A 77 16.82 -18.59 8.97
C LEU A 77 15.69 -17.58 8.69
N ILE A 78 14.47 -18.04 8.47
CA ILE A 78 13.29 -17.18 8.29
C ILE A 78 13.03 -16.35 9.55
N GLN A 79 13.19 -16.92 10.74
CA GLN A 79 13.00 -16.16 12.00
C GLN A 79 14.06 -15.07 12.21
N ILE A 80 15.27 -15.24 11.66
CA ILE A 80 16.32 -14.22 11.68
C ILE A 80 16.00 -13.12 10.66
N GLU A 81 15.53 -13.49 9.47
CA GLU A 81 15.15 -12.53 8.43
C GLU A 81 13.88 -11.73 8.80
N HIS A 82 12.93 -12.39 9.48
CA HIS A 82 11.62 -11.87 9.85
C HIS A 82 11.33 -12.08 11.35
N PRO A 83 11.84 -11.20 12.24
CA PRO A 83 11.64 -11.30 13.68
C PRO A 83 10.17 -11.26 14.12
N ASP A 84 9.29 -10.63 13.33
CA ASP A 84 7.85 -10.57 13.62
C ASP A 84 7.16 -11.92 13.47
N ILE A 85 7.65 -12.76 12.55
CA ILE A 85 7.16 -14.13 12.36
C ILE A 85 7.55 -14.98 13.57
N ARG A 86 8.75 -14.76 14.13
CA ARG A 86 9.22 -15.44 15.35
C ARG A 86 8.25 -15.26 16.52
N LYS A 87 7.75 -14.04 16.77
CA LYS A 87 6.79 -13.78 17.87
C LYS A 87 5.44 -14.49 17.65
N ARG A 88 5.04 -14.69 16.40
CA ARG A 88 3.73 -15.25 16.01
C ARG A 88 3.72 -16.78 15.91
N LEU A 89 4.87 -17.40 15.62
CA LEU A 89 5.03 -18.87 15.67
C LEU A 89 5.15 -19.40 17.11
N TYR A 90 5.56 -18.57 18.08
CA TYR A 90 5.77 -18.94 19.49
C TYR A 90 4.78 -18.31 20.49
N SER A 91 3.63 -17.78 20.04
CA SER A 91 2.66 -17.08 20.89
C SER A 91 1.89 -18.01 21.84
N ASN A 92 2.61 -18.59 22.81
CA ASN A 92 2.20 -18.88 24.17
C ASN A 92 3.12 -18.17 25.20
N THR A 93 4.00 -17.26 24.78
CA THR A 93 4.81 -16.48 25.74
C THR A 93 4.81 -15.00 25.39
N ILE A 94 4.12 -14.22 26.20
CA ILE A 94 4.11 -12.75 26.18
C ILE A 94 5.51 -12.28 26.61
N ILE A 95 6.23 -11.58 25.72
CA ILE A 95 7.33 -10.69 26.12
C ILE A 95 7.15 -9.37 25.38
N SER A 96 7.03 -8.31 26.18
CA SER A 96 6.78 -6.92 25.81
C SER A 96 7.81 -6.35 24.83
N ASN A 97 7.32 -5.58 23.86
CA ASN A 97 8.11 -4.81 22.91
C ASN A 97 8.88 -3.66 23.60
N LYS A 98 10.15 -3.51 23.23
CA LYS A 98 10.73 -2.18 23.03
C LYS A 98 10.86 -1.99 21.52
N SER A 99 10.14 -1.00 21.00
CA SER A 99 10.30 -0.47 19.65
C SER A 99 11.67 0.18 19.56
N SER A 100 12.45 -0.22 18.55
CA SER A 100 13.57 0.57 18.06
C SER A 100 13.30 0.86 16.60
N ASP A 101 13.00 2.11 16.31
CA ASP A 101 12.92 2.67 14.98
C ASP A 101 14.25 2.44 14.27
N HIS A 102 14.22 1.71 13.15
CA HIS A 102 15.41 1.38 12.36
C HIS A 102 15.46 2.22 11.09
N ALA A 103 15.99 3.43 11.21
CA ALA A 103 16.56 4.17 10.10
C ALA A 103 18.08 4.27 10.31
N ASN A 104 18.80 3.22 9.87
CA ASN A 104 20.21 3.17 9.43
C ASN A 104 20.80 1.77 9.66
N GLU A 105 20.52 0.84 8.74
CA GLU A 105 21.22 -0.45 8.70
C GLU A 105 22.66 -0.24 8.18
N SER A 106 23.65 -0.58 9.02
CA SER A 106 25.07 -0.53 8.65
C SER A 106 25.40 -1.50 7.49
N ASN A 107 26.39 -1.17 6.66
CA ASN A 107 26.81 -2.02 5.53
C ASN A 107 27.20 -3.45 5.96
N GLU A 108 27.67 -3.63 7.19
CA GLU A 108 28.01 -4.93 7.76
C GLU A 108 26.76 -5.79 8.05
N GLN A 109 25.66 -5.18 8.49
CA GLN A 109 24.38 -5.86 8.68
C GLN A 109 23.79 -6.31 7.34
N LYS A 110 23.85 -5.47 6.31
CA LYS A 110 23.40 -5.82 4.94
C LYS A 110 24.16 -7.01 4.36
N SER A 111 25.48 -7.08 4.55
CA SER A 111 26.30 -8.21 4.11
C SER A 111 25.98 -9.51 4.86
N LYS A 112 25.71 -9.44 6.17
CA LYS A 112 25.29 -10.59 6.98
C LYS A 112 23.92 -11.12 6.55
N LEU A 113 22.97 -10.22 6.30
CA LEU A 113 21.62 -10.55 5.84
C LEU A 113 21.61 -11.21 4.45
N SER A 114 22.43 -10.70 3.52
CA SER A 114 22.57 -11.30 2.19
C SER A 114 22.97 -12.77 2.24
N LYS A 115 23.85 -13.15 3.19
CA LYS A 115 24.25 -14.55 3.37
C LYS A 115 23.12 -15.42 3.90
N VAL A 116 22.25 -14.90 4.78
CA VAL A 116 21.07 -15.62 5.28
C VAL A 116 20.12 -15.95 4.14
N ILE A 117 19.87 -14.99 3.24
CA ILE A 117 19.01 -15.19 2.06
C ILE A 117 19.58 -16.28 1.14
N ASP A 118 20.89 -16.29 0.90
CA ASP A 118 21.52 -17.33 0.06
C ASP A 118 21.37 -18.74 0.69
N GLU A 119 21.48 -18.86 2.02
CA GLU A 119 21.23 -20.12 2.73
C GLU A 119 19.75 -20.54 2.66
N ILE A 120 18.82 -19.60 2.76
CA ILE A 120 17.38 -19.85 2.59
C ILE A 120 17.10 -20.40 1.18
N GLU A 121 17.63 -19.75 0.15
CA GLU A 121 17.50 -20.20 -1.24
C GLU A 121 18.08 -21.61 -1.42
N GLN A 122 19.25 -21.91 -0.83
CA GLN A 122 19.86 -23.24 -0.85
C GLN A 122 19.00 -24.30 -0.14
N CYS A 123 18.42 -23.98 1.02
CA CYS A 123 17.54 -24.89 1.74
C CYS A 123 16.29 -25.23 0.91
N ILE A 124 15.66 -24.22 0.33
CA ILE A 124 14.45 -24.37 -0.49
C ILE A 124 14.73 -25.14 -1.78
N TYR A 125 15.89 -24.91 -2.40
CA TYR A 125 16.33 -25.66 -3.56
C TYR A 125 16.53 -27.15 -3.23
N CYS A 126 17.26 -27.49 -2.16
CA CYS A 126 17.45 -28.88 -1.76
C CYS A 126 16.16 -29.56 -1.28
N LEU A 127 15.28 -28.84 -0.56
CA LEU A 127 14.01 -29.38 -0.06
C LEU A 127 12.99 -29.65 -1.18
N TYR A 128 12.81 -28.70 -2.08
CA TYR A 128 11.66 -28.67 -3.00
C TYR A 128 12.04 -28.56 -4.48
N GLY A 129 13.33 -28.46 -4.81
CA GLY A 129 13.81 -28.21 -6.18
C GLY A 129 13.41 -26.84 -6.72
N LEU A 130 13.06 -25.89 -5.84
CA LEU A 130 12.57 -24.57 -6.23
C LEU A 130 13.74 -23.59 -6.38
N VAL A 131 13.88 -23.00 -7.56
CA VAL A 131 14.81 -21.90 -7.82
C VAL A 131 14.05 -20.59 -7.68
N LEU A 132 14.24 -19.90 -6.55
CA LEU A 132 13.51 -18.66 -6.24
C LEU A 132 13.91 -17.49 -7.14
N ARG A 133 15.18 -17.42 -7.52
CA ARG A 133 15.74 -16.37 -8.39
C ARG A 133 16.56 -17.01 -9.49
N LYS A 134 16.06 -17.00 -10.73
CA LYS A 134 16.74 -17.64 -11.88
C LYS A 134 18.17 -17.12 -12.09
N SER A 135 18.40 -15.83 -11.86
CA SER A 135 19.73 -15.20 -11.95
C SER A 135 20.76 -15.79 -10.99
N LYS A 136 20.30 -16.38 -9.87
CA LYS A 136 21.15 -16.98 -8.84
C LYS A 136 21.30 -18.48 -8.95
N MET A 137 20.70 -19.14 -9.95
CA MET A 137 20.78 -20.59 -10.12
C MET A 137 22.22 -21.13 -10.11
N LYS A 138 23.16 -20.40 -10.72
CA LYS A 138 24.60 -20.75 -10.76
C LYS A 138 25.33 -20.69 -9.41
N TYR A 139 24.73 -20.06 -8.40
CA TYR A 139 25.28 -19.96 -7.05
C TYR A 139 24.70 -21.01 -6.09
N LEU A 140 23.70 -21.78 -6.54
CA LEU A 140 23.15 -22.90 -5.78
C LEU A 140 24.03 -24.13 -5.97
N ASN A 141 24.34 -24.81 -4.87
CA ASN A 141 25.03 -26.08 -4.89
C ASN A 141 24.02 -27.19 -5.20
N ASP A 142 24.26 -27.93 -6.29
CA ASP A 142 23.46 -29.11 -6.60
C ASP A 142 23.94 -30.30 -5.78
N HIS A 143 23.10 -30.73 -4.85
CA HIS A 143 23.33 -31.90 -4.00
C HIS A 143 22.63 -33.16 -4.54
N ASN A 144 22.11 -33.13 -5.79
CA ASN A 144 21.40 -34.22 -6.47
C ASN A 144 20.26 -34.87 -5.64
N CYS A 145 19.63 -34.09 -4.77
CA CYS A 145 18.58 -34.61 -3.88
C CYS A 145 17.25 -34.74 -4.62
N ARG A 146 16.53 -35.84 -4.40
CA ARG A 146 15.16 -36.01 -4.91
C ARG A 146 14.20 -35.15 -4.10
N SER A 147 13.81 -34.00 -4.65
CA SER A 147 12.91 -33.03 -4.03
C SER A 147 11.66 -33.65 -3.39
N LEU A 148 11.28 -33.09 -2.25
CA LEU A 148 10.03 -33.42 -1.57
C LEU A 148 8.85 -32.78 -2.28
N GLU A 149 7.69 -33.43 -2.14
CA GLU A 149 6.42 -32.82 -2.52
C GLU A 149 6.13 -31.59 -1.66
N LEU A 150 5.69 -30.52 -2.32
CA LEU A 150 5.34 -29.26 -1.68
C LEU A 150 3.88 -29.33 -1.25
N THR A 151 3.66 -29.54 0.05
CA THR A 151 2.34 -29.43 0.69
C THR A 151 2.03 -27.98 1.09
N LEU A 152 0.78 -27.68 1.43
CA LEU A 152 0.37 -26.33 1.85
C LEU A 152 1.18 -25.80 3.05
N ASP A 153 1.37 -26.62 4.08
CA ASP A 153 2.15 -26.24 5.27
C ASP A 153 3.59 -25.89 4.91
N LYS A 154 4.19 -26.63 3.97
CA LYS A 154 5.55 -26.40 3.47
C LYS A 154 5.61 -25.17 2.54
N ALA A 155 4.58 -24.94 1.74
CA ALA A 155 4.44 -23.74 0.93
C ALA A 155 4.38 -22.48 1.80
N SER A 156 3.75 -22.54 2.98
CA SER A 156 3.73 -21.42 3.93
C SER A 156 5.14 -21.01 4.38
N LEU A 157 6.05 -21.97 4.59
CA LEU A 157 7.45 -21.70 4.94
C LEU A 157 8.19 -21.01 3.79
N VAL A 158 8.03 -21.52 2.56
CA VAL A 158 8.63 -20.91 1.36
C VAL A 158 8.08 -19.51 1.13
N PHE A 159 6.79 -19.28 1.39
CA PHE A 159 6.19 -17.95 1.31
C PHE A 159 6.85 -16.97 2.27
N TYR A 160 7.05 -17.34 3.54
CA TYR A 160 7.67 -16.45 4.51
C TYR A 160 9.12 -16.09 4.18
N ALA A 161 9.82 -16.91 3.40
CA ALA A 161 11.15 -16.58 2.86
C ALA A 161 11.11 -15.51 1.75
N LEU A 162 9.98 -15.36 1.06
CA LEU A 162 9.81 -14.42 -0.06
C LEU A 162 8.96 -13.20 0.30
N ARG A 163 8.20 -13.29 1.39
CA ARG A 163 7.33 -12.24 1.89
C ARG A 163 8.19 -11.00 2.23
N PRO A 164 7.80 -9.80 1.79
CA PRO A 164 8.43 -8.56 2.26
C PRO A 164 8.43 -8.46 3.80
N LYS A 165 9.47 -7.85 4.39
CA LYS A 165 9.59 -7.69 5.86
C LYS A 165 8.39 -6.92 6.41
N GLN A 166 8.17 -5.73 5.86
CA GLN A 166 6.96 -4.96 6.04
C GLN A 166 6.07 -5.20 4.84
N LEU A 167 4.79 -5.43 5.07
CA LEU A 167 3.84 -5.46 3.98
C LEU A 167 3.80 -4.06 3.34
N PRO A 168 3.60 -3.98 2.01
CA PRO A 168 3.37 -2.69 1.38
C PRO A 168 2.19 -1.98 2.03
N GLY A 169 2.22 -0.65 2.05
CA GLY A 169 1.01 0.15 2.19
C GLY A 169 0.32 0.31 0.83
N TYR A 170 -0.98 0.60 0.85
CA TYR A 170 -1.78 0.80 -0.35
C TYR A 170 -1.24 1.94 -1.26
N GLU A 171 -0.59 2.95 -0.67
CA GLU A 171 -0.03 4.14 -1.34
C GLU A 171 1.23 3.86 -2.17
N GLY A 172 1.82 2.67 -2.03
CA GLY A 172 3.06 2.33 -2.73
C GLY A 172 2.86 2.32 -4.26
N ARG A 173 3.84 2.83 -5.02
CA ARG A 173 3.80 2.77 -6.50
C ARG A 173 4.55 1.57 -7.10
N LEU A 174 5.43 0.95 -6.31
CA LEU A 174 6.28 -0.15 -6.76
C LEU A 174 5.73 -1.48 -6.27
N CYS A 175 5.65 -2.45 -7.18
CA CYS A 175 5.35 -3.84 -6.84
C CYS A 175 6.41 -4.36 -5.85
N THR A 176 5.97 -4.83 -4.68
CA THR A 176 6.89 -5.39 -3.66
C THR A 176 7.30 -6.83 -3.93
N ILE A 177 6.58 -7.52 -4.83
CA ILE A 177 6.92 -8.87 -5.30
C ILE A 177 7.20 -8.83 -6.81
N THR A 178 8.08 -9.73 -7.26
CA THR A 178 8.41 -9.88 -8.69
C THR A 178 7.39 -10.78 -9.39
N SER A 179 7.38 -10.77 -10.73
CA SER A 179 6.53 -11.67 -11.51
C SER A 179 6.86 -13.15 -11.28
N GLU A 180 8.14 -13.51 -11.05
CA GLU A 180 8.51 -14.88 -10.68
C GLU A 180 7.95 -15.29 -9.32
N THR A 181 7.97 -14.35 -8.35
CA THR A 181 7.41 -14.57 -7.01
C THR A 181 5.90 -14.76 -7.09
N GLU A 182 5.23 -13.93 -7.90
CA GLU A 182 3.78 -14.03 -8.14
C GLU A 182 3.40 -15.37 -8.76
N SER A 183 4.13 -15.86 -9.77
CA SER A 183 3.87 -17.17 -10.38
C SER A 183 4.05 -18.33 -9.38
N LEU A 184 5.02 -18.21 -8.48
CA LEU A 184 5.20 -19.20 -7.41
C LEU A 184 4.06 -19.13 -6.38
N PHE A 185 3.61 -17.93 -6.03
CA PHE A 185 2.47 -17.72 -5.15
C PHE A 185 1.17 -18.27 -5.74
N GLN A 186 0.97 -18.21 -7.06
CA GLN A 186 -0.20 -18.83 -7.71
C GLN A 186 -0.23 -20.34 -7.50
N ARG A 187 0.94 -20.99 -7.56
CA ARG A 187 1.07 -22.41 -7.22
C ARG A 187 0.67 -22.65 -5.76
N PHE A 188 0.98 -21.76 -4.83
CA PHE A 188 0.57 -21.93 -3.44
C PHE A 188 -0.94 -21.71 -3.27
N GLU A 189 -1.52 -20.73 -3.97
CA GLU A 189 -2.95 -20.44 -3.95
C GLU A 189 -3.79 -21.62 -4.44
N SER A 190 -3.33 -22.33 -5.48
CA SER A 190 -3.97 -23.55 -5.97
C SER A 190 -4.03 -24.72 -4.97
N MET A 191 -3.23 -24.67 -3.90
CA MET A 191 -3.24 -25.66 -2.81
C MET A 191 -4.23 -25.31 -1.69
N ILE A 192 -4.78 -24.09 -1.70
CA ILE A 192 -5.75 -23.64 -0.71
C ILE A 192 -7.14 -24.08 -1.16
N GLU A 193 -7.77 -24.96 -0.38
CA GLU A 193 -9.17 -25.33 -0.62
C GLU A 193 -10.09 -24.16 -0.24
N TRP A 194 -10.98 -23.77 -1.16
CA TRP A 194 -11.99 -22.73 -0.91
C TRP A 194 -13.24 -23.37 -0.30
N ASP A 195 -13.42 -23.23 1.01
CA ASP A 195 -14.53 -23.84 1.75
C ASP A 195 -15.82 -23.02 1.76
N ASP A 196 -16.89 -23.64 2.25
CA ASP A 196 -18.22 -23.02 2.36
C ASP A 196 -18.23 -21.81 3.30
N GLU A 197 -17.38 -21.78 4.34
CA GLU A 197 -17.30 -20.63 5.26
C GLU A 197 -16.72 -19.40 4.55
N ARG A 198 -15.64 -19.56 3.77
CA ARG A 198 -15.06 -18.51 2.95
C ARG A 198 -16.06 -18.01 1.92
N GLU A 199 -16.79 -18.92 1.28
CA GLU A 199 -17.81 -18.56 0.30
C GLU A 199 -18.99 -17.81 0.93
N GLN A 200 -19.43 -18.20 2.13
CA GLN A 200 -20.48 -17.49 2.86
C GLN A 200 -20.01 -16.08 3.25
N ARG A 201 -18.79 -15.92 3.76
CA ARG A 201 -18.20 -14.61 4.08
C ARG A 201 -18.08 -13.74 2.84
N ARG A 202 -17.65 -14.30 1.71
CA ARG A 202 -17.58 -13.61 0.42
C ARG A 202 -18.94 -13.12 -0.04
N LYS A 203 -19.98 -13.95 0.05
CA LYS A 203 -21.36 -13.56 -0.28
C LYS A 203 -21.88 -12.43 0.60
N LEU A 204 -21.62 -12.48 1.91
CA LEU A 204 -21.98 -11.41 2.84
C LEU A 204 -21.27 -10.10 2.49
N LEU A 205 -19.97 -10.16 2.20
CA LEU A 205 -19.20 -8.99 1.78
C LEU A 205 -19.71 -8.40 0.45
N LEU A 206 -20.01 -9.24 -0.53
CA LEU A 206 -20.55 -8.78 -1.81
C LEU A 206 -21.97 -8.23 -1.70
N SER A 207 -22.82 -8.83 -0.84
CA SER A 207 -24.15 -8.29 -0.54
C SER A 207 -24.03 -6.90 0.06
N TYR A 208 -23.19 -6.74 1.08
CA TYR A 208 -22.93 -5.45 1.71
C TYR A 208 -22.50 -4.37 0.70
N ILE A 209 -21.59 -4.72 -0.23
CA ILE A 209 -21.14 -3.82 -1.28
C ILE A 209 -22.27 -3.48 -2.26
N ALA A 210 -23.05 -4.48 -2.66
CA ALA A 210 -24.19 -4.27 -3.57
C ALA A 210 -25.28 -3.40 -2.93
N ASP A 211 -25.60 -3.65 -1.66
CA ASP A 211 -26.57 -2.88 -0.88
C ASP A 211 -26.10 -1.42 -0.74
N ALA A 212 -24.80 -1.20 -0.50
CA ALA A 212 -24.22 0.13 -0.44
C ALA A 212 -24.21 0.86 -1.81
N ALA A 213 -24.06 0.12 -2.91
CA ALA A 213 -24.10 0.66 -4.27
C ALA A 213 -25.54 0.94 -4.77
N SER A 214 -26.54 0.23 -4.22
CA SER A 214 -27.94 0.48 -4.50
C SER A 214 -28.43 1.70 -3.74
N ILE A 215 -28.66 2.80 -4.44
CA ILE A 215 -29.15 4.05 -3.88
C ILE A 215 -30.49 3.81 -3.16
N ASN A 216 -30.58 4.14 -1.87
CA ASN A 216 -31.86 4.53 -1.29
C ASN A 216 -32.25 5.87 -1.90
N SER A 217 -33.43 5.96 -2.52
CA SER A 217 -34.01 7.10 -3.26
C SER A 217 -34.05 8.46 -2.55
N GLN A 218 -33.44 8.59 -1.38
CA GLN A 218 -33.35 9.78 -0.54
C GLN A 218 -31.91 10.32 -0.40
N GLY A 219 -30.92 9.76 -1.10
CA GLY A 219 -29.53 10.22 -0.98
C GLY A 219 -28.91 9.99 0.40
N LYS A 220 -29.52 9.10 1.22
CA LYS A 220 -28.97 8.70 2.51
C LYS A 220 -28.06 7.50 2.33
N GLN A 221 -26.78 7.74 2.56
CA GLN A 221 -25.77 6.70 2.68
C GLN A 221 -26.05 5.89 3.95
N SER A 222 -26.01 4.57 3.87
CA SER A 222 -26.08 3.73 5.07
C SER A 222 -24.79 3.91 5.89
N ASP A 223 -24.95 4.30 7.15
CA ASP A 223 -23.86 4.38 8.13
C ASP A 223 -23.47 3.00 8.69
N GLU A 224 -24.19 1.94 8.30
CA GLU A 224 -23.90 0.60 8.82
C GLU A 224 -22.59 0.06 8.25
N LEU A 225 -21.70 -0.32 9.16
CA LEU A 225 -20.46 -1.02 8.83
C LEU A 225 -20.76 -2.52 8.66
N ILE A 226 -20.00 -3.19 7.80
CA ILE A 226 -20.03 -4.64 7.70
C ILE A 226 -19.56 -5.27 9.00
N HIS A 227 -20.43 -6.08 9.59
CA HIS A 227 -20.09 -6.92 10.72
C HIS A 227 -19.98 -8.37 10.24
N LEU A 228 -18.83 -8.74 9.68
CA LEU A 228 -18.50 -10.16 9.55
C LEU A 228 -18.21 -10.70 10.96
N SER A 229 -18.65 -11.92 11.24
CA SER A 229 -18.48 -12.61 12.54
C SER A 229 -17.17 -12.23 13.22
N ASP A 230 -17.25 -11.70 14.45
CA ASP A 230 -16.08 -11.33 15.26
C ASP A 230 -15.14 -12.51 15.55
N LYS A 231 -15.59 -13.74 15.31
CA LYS A 231 -14.75 -14.93 15.43
C LYS A 231 -13.72 -14.93 14.30
N PRO A 232 -12.41 -14.92 14.62
CA PRO A 232 -11.36 -15.02 13.61
C PRO A 232 -11.56 -16.30 12.80
N PHE A 233 -11.33 -16.21 11.49
CA PHE A 233 -11.39 -17.37 10.62
C PHE A 233 -10.41 -18.43 11.13
N LYS A 234 -10.91 -19.66 11.36
CA LYS A 234 -10.11 -20.75 11.93
C LYS A 234 -9.48 -21.56 10.82
N SER A 235 -8.31 -21.13 10.33
CA SER A 235 -7.43 -21.95 9.50
C SER A 235 -6.06 -22.07 10.16
N ASN A 236 -5.46 -23.25 10.10
CA ASN A 236 -4.08 -23.49 10.53
C ASN A 236 -3.08 -22.60 9.76
N ASN A 237 -3.46 -22.18 8.55
CA ASN A 237 -2.66 -21.37 7.65
C ASN A 237 -3.22 -19.95 7.45
N ALA A 238 -4.17 -19.50 8.30
CA ALA A 238 -4.86 -18.21 8.13
C ALA A 238 -3.92 -17.01 8.00
N LEU A 239 -2.78 -17.00 8.70
CA LEU A 239 -1.77 -15.93 8.59
C LEU A 239 -1.06 -15.90 7.23
N PHE A 240 -0.76 -17.07 6.70
CA PHE A 240 -0.16 -17.23 5.38
C PHE A 240 -1.16 -16.81 4.29
N GLU A 241 -2.38 -17.33 4.35
CA GLU A 241 -3.43 -17.09 3.36
C GLU A 241 -3.78 -15.60 3.24
N LYS A 242 -3.96 -14.90 4.37
CA LYS A 242 -4.31 -13.47 4.36
C LYS A 242 -3.20 -12.60 3.76
N ASP A 243 -1.93 -12.88 4.08
CA ASP A 243 -0.81 -12.09 3.56
C ASP A 243 -0.56 -12.44 2.09
N LEU A 244 -0.80 -13.68 1.67
CA LEU A 244 -0.76 -14.11 0.27
C LEU A 244 -1.79 -13.34 -0.57
N TYR A 245 -3.06 -13.34 -0.17
CA TYR A 245 -4.11 -12.62 -0.90
C TYR A 245 -3.86 -11.11 -0.93
N TYR A 246 -3.42 -10.52 0.18
CA TYR A 246 -3.05 -9.11 0.20
C TYR A 246 -1.90 -8.78 -0.77
N LEU A 247 -0.83 -9.58 -0.79
CA LEU A 247 0.31 -9.36 -1.69
C LEU A 247 -0.06 -9.53 -3.17
N PHE A 248 -0.98 -10.44 -3.50
CA PHE A 248 -1.55 -10.50 -4.84
C PHE A 248 -2.30 -9.22 -5.19
N ALA A 249 -3.18 -8.76 -4.30
CA ALA A 249 -3.97 -7.57 -4.53
C ALA A 249 -3.07 -6.33 -4.78
N ASP A 250 -2.07 -6.14 -3.91
CA ASP A 250 -1.06 -5.09 -4.04
C ASP A 250 -0.29 -5.18 -5.36
N TYR A 251 0.18 -6.38 -5.72
CA TYR A 251 0.92 -6.61 -6.95
C TYR A 251 0.09 -6.26 -8.18
N TYR A 252 -1.14 -6.75 -8.26
CA TYR A 252 -2.01 -6.50 -9.42
C TYR A 252 -2.45 -5.04 -9.51
N LEU A 253 -2.70 -4.37 -8.38
CA LEU A 253 -3.03 -2.95 -8.35
C LEU A 253 -1.87 -2.11 -8.92
N LYS A 254 -0.64 -2.37 -8.49
CA LYS A 254 0.55 -1.63 -8.92
C LYS A 254 1.08 -2.04 -10.29
N MET A 255 0.81 -3.26 -10.75
CA MET A 255 1.17 -3.66 -12.10
C MET A 255 0.31 -2.93 -13.13
N GLY A 256 -0.98 -2.70 -12.82
CA GLY A 256 -1.93 -1.98 -13.69
C GLY A 256 -1.56 -0.53 -13.99
N SER A 257 -0.66 0.09 -13.22
CA SER A 257 -0.22 1.47 -13.43
C SER A 257 0.75 1.64 -14.61
N LYS A 258 1.15 0.55 -15.29
CA LYS A 258 2.17 0.58 -16.35
C LYS A 258 1.61 0.63 -17.77
N ASP A 259 0.43 0.07 -18.04
CA ASP A 259 -0.19 0.03 -19.39
C ASP A 259 -1.73 0.04 -19.32
N VAL A 260 -2.38 0.91 -20.13
CA VAL A 260 -3.84 1.18 -20.09
C VAL A 260 -4.72 -0.06 -20.30
N VAL A 261 -4.40 -0.94 -21.25
CA VAL A 261 -5.21 -2.15 -21.53
C VAL A 261 -5.02 -3.22 -20.45
N THR A 262 -3.82 -3.31 -19.87
CA THR A 262 -3.55 -4.21 -18.75
C THR A 262 -4.17 -3.71 -17.44
N ASN A 263 -4.59 -2.45 -17.40
CA ASN A 263 -5.04 -1.75 -16.20
C ASN A 263 -6.39 -2.29 -15.70
N GLU A 264 -7.39 -2.46 -16.58
CA GLU A 264 -8.73 -2.90 -16.14
C GLU A 264 -8.72 -4.36 -15.64
N SER A 265 -8.09 -5.27 -16.40
CA SER A 265 -8.02 -6.69 -16.03
C SER A 265 -7.19 -6.92 -14.76
N SER A 266 -6.10 -6.17 -14.57
CA SER A 266 -5.29 -6.24 -13.35
C SER A 266 -6.02 -5.65 -12.15
N LYS A 267 -6.70 -4.51 -12.28
CA LYS A 267 -7.54 -3.93 -11.22
C LYS A 267 -8.69 -4.85 -10.81
N LYS A 268 -9.31 -5.56 -11.76
CA LYS A 268 -10.33 -6.56 -11.45
C LYS A 268 -9.75 -7.73 -10.63
N LYS A 269 -8.58 -8.24 -11.01
CA LYS A 269 -7.86 -9.24 -10.21
C LYS A 269 -7.50 -8.71 -8.81
N ALA A 270 -7.03 -7.47 -8.73
CA ALA A 270 -6.71 -6.83 -7.45
C ALA A 270 -7.95 -6.75 -6.54
N GLN A 271 -9.09 -6.34 -7.09
CA GLN A 271 -10.37 -6.31 -6.38
C GLN A 271 -10.77 -7.70 -5.86
N GLU A 272 -10.66 -8.75 -6.69
CA GLU A 272 -10.94 -10.13 -6.28
C GLU A 272 -10.05 -10.57 -5.10
N TYR A 273 -8.75 -10.26 -5.14
CA TYR A 273 -7.83 -10.62 -4.07
C TYR A 273 -8.00 -9.80 -2.79
N TYR A 274 -8.33 -8.50 -2.87
CA TYR A 274 -8.70 -7.72 -1.70
C TYR A 274 -9.94 -8.30 -1.01
N ILE A 275 -10.95 -8.70 -1.78
CA ILE A 275 -12.15 -9.36 -1.25
C ILE A 275 -11.78 -10.70 -0.56
N LYS A 276 -10.89 -11.50 -1.16
CA LYS A 276 -10.38 -12.74 -0.54
C LYS A 276 -9.66 -12.47 0.79
N ASP A 277 -8.79 -11.45 0.85
CA ASP A 277 -8.13 -11.06 2.11
C ASP A 277 -9.16 -10.60 3.16
N LEU A 278 -10.13 -9.76 2.79
CA LEU A 278 -11.16 -9.26 3.71
C LEU A 278 -12.07 -10.37 4.26
N CYS A 279 -12.28 -11.47 3.52
CA CYS A 279 -12.97 -12.65 4.06
C CYS A 279 -12.23 -13.26 5.27
N LEU A 280 -10.90 -13.16 5.28
CA LEU A 280 -10.04 -13.68 6.34
C LEU A 280 -9.70 -12.63 7.41
N ASN A 281 -9.60 -11.37 7.00
CA ASN A 281 -9.16 -10.24 7.82
C ASN A 281 -9.92 -8.94 7.47
N THR A 282 -11.13 -8.79 8.01
CA THR A 282 -11.94 -7.57 7.83
C THR A 282 -11.35 -6.32 8.44
N LYS A 283 -10.36 -6.46 9.33
CA LYS A 283 -9.72 -5.33 10.01
C LYS A 283 -8.42 -4.89 9.32
N ARG A 284 -8.17 -5.29 8.06
CA ARG A 284 -7.03 -4.78 7.30
C ARG A 284 -7.38 -3.45 6.65
N PHE A 285 -6.80 -2.36 7.17
CA PHE A 285 -6.94 -1.02 6.61
C PHE A 285 -6.59 -0.98 5.11
N ASP A 286 -5.39 -1.47 4.74
CA ASP A 286 -4.90 -1.40 3.36
C ASP A 286 -5.77 -2.10 2.33
N SER A 287 -6.51 -3.15 2.72
CA SER A 287 -7.42 -3.84 1.78
C SER A 287 -8.67 -3.01 1.49
N TRP A 288 -9.21 -2.34 2.49
CA TRP A 288 -10.32 -1.38 2.29
C TRP A 288 -9.86 -0.13 1.53
N ALA A 289 -8.69 0.41 1.88
CA ALA A 289 -8.09 1.53 1.17
C ALA A 289 -7.81 1.16 -0.31
N GLY A 290 -7.23 -0.01 -0.57
CA GLY A 290 -6.98 -0.51 -1.92
C GLY A 290 -8.23 -0.68 -2.77
N LEU A 291 -9.34 -1.18 -2.19
CA LEU A 291 -10.64 -1.21 -2.87
C LEU A 291 -11.18 0.19 -3.16
N THR A 292 -11.01 1.12 -2.23
CA THR A 292 -11.38 2.53 -2.41
C THR A 292 -10.66 3.15 -3.61
N VAL A 293 -9.33 2.96 -3.70
CA VAL A 293 -8.50 3.45 -4.80
C VAL A 293 -8.89 2.84 -6.15
N ILE A 294 -9.27 1.55 -6.19
CA ILE A 294 -9.79 0.93 -7.42
C ILE A 294 -11.05 1.65 -7.93
N GLU A 295 -11.97 2.02 -7.03
CA GLU A 295 -13.16 2.78 -7.40
C GLU A 295 -12.83 4.24 -7.79
N PHE A 296 -11.83 4.86 -7.16
CA PHE A 296 -11.35 6.19 -7.55
C PHE A 296 -10.92 6.23 -9.02
N TYR A 297 -10.12 5.25 -9.46
CA TYR A 297 -9.73 5.15 -10.86
C TYR A 297 -10.93 5.01 -11.81
N LYS A 298 -11.97 4.25 -11.43
CA LYS A 298 -13.19 4.12 -12.24
C LYS A 298 -13.91 5.45 -12.36
N ILE A 299 -13.97 6.24 -11.28
CA ILE A 299 -14.60 7.57 -11.29
C ILE A 299 -13.85 8.51 -12.24
N GLU A 300 -12.51 8.53 -12.18
CA GLU A 300 -11.70 9.33 -13.10
C GLU A 300 -11.93 8.96 -14.57
N GLU A 301 -12.08 7.66 -14.86
CA GLU A 301 -12.42 7.16 -16.19
C GLU A 301 -13.79 7.69 -16.66
N PHE A 302 -14.82 7.64 -15.81
CA PHE A 302 -16.14 8.22 -16.12
C PHE A 302 -16.09 9.72 -16.36
N VAL A 303 -15.28 10.47 -15.60
CA VAL A 303 -15.17 11.93 -15.75
C VAL A 303 -14.40 12.32 -17.01
N THR A 304 -13.46 11.48 -17.43
CA THR A 304 -12.68 11.68 -18.66
C THR A 304 -13.50 11.37 -19.91
N ALA A 305 -14.52 10.53 -19.81
CA ALA A 305 -15.45 10.26 -20.91
C ALA A 305 -16.24 11.52 -21.30
N ASP A 306 -16.53 11.67 -22.60
CA ASP A 306 -17.24 12.85 -23.13
C ASP A 306 -18.74 12.87 -22.79
N ASP A 307 -19.30 11.73 -22.40
CA ASP A 307 -20.73 11.54 -22.15
C ASP A 307 -21.09 11.42 -20.67
N PHE A 308 -22.33 11.84 -20.34
CA PHE A 308 -22.88 11.67 -19.00
C PHE A 308 -23.25 10.21 -18.75
N ASP A 309 -22.70 9.61 -17.72
CA ASP A 309 -23.00 8.25 -17.30
C ASP A 309 -23.43 8.21 -15.83
N PRO A 310 -24.70 7.86 -15.53
CA PRO A 310 -25.19 7.80 -14.15
C PRO A 310 -24.57 6.67 -13.33
N ARG A 311 -23.89 5.69 -13.94
CA ARG A 311 -23.21 4.61 -13.21
C ARG A 311 -22.11 5.13 -12.29
N ILE A 312 -21.57 6.32 -12.56
CA ILE A 312 -20.57 7.00 -11.71
C ILE A 312 -21.05 7.15 -10.26
N PHE A 313 -22.36 7.31 -10.03
CA PHE A 313 -22.90 7.45 -8.67
C PHE A 313 -22.81 6.14 -7.89
N ASN A 314 -23.08 4.99 -8.52
CA ASN A 314 -22.95 3.68 -7.87
C ASN A 314 -21.49 3.36 -7.53
N VAL A 315 -20.56 3.78 -8.40
CA VAL A 315 -19.11 3.66 -8.19
C VAL A 315 -18.67 4.55 -7.03
N HIS A 316 -19.12 5.81 -6.96
CA HIS A 316 -18.82 6.70 -5.82
C HIS A 316 -19.41 6.19 -4.50
N MET A 317 -20.61 5.62 -4.52
CA MET A 317 -21.20 5.00 -3.34
C MET A 317 -20.40 3.78 -2.85
N SER A 318 -19.93 2.95 -3.78
CA SER A 318 -19.02 1.83 -3.47
C SER A 318 -17.71 2.33 -2.87
N ALA A 319 -17.08 3.35 -3.50
CA ALA A 319 -15.87 3.98 -2.99
C ALA A 319 -16.06 4.52 -1.57
N SER A 320 -17.16 5.22 -1.33
CA SER A 320 -17.50 5.76 -0.01
C SER A 320 -17.72 4.66 1.02
N CYS A 321 -18.29 3.52 0.62
CA CYS A 321 -18.48 2.37 1.48
C CYS A 321 -17.14 1.78 1.94
N PHE A 322 -16.23 1.52 1.00
CA PHE A 322 -14.88 1.04 1.28
C PHE A 322 -14.08 2.03 2.12
N PHE A 323 -14.19 3.31 1.80
CA PHE A 323 -13.53 4.39 2.53
C PHE A 323 -13.96 4.42 4.00
N ARG A 324 -15.27 4.35 4.28
CA ARG A 324 -15.79 4.31 5.66
C ARG A 324 -15.26 3.10 6.43
N GLN A 325 -15.16 1.94 5.77
CA GLN A 325 -14.56 0.76 6.39
C GLN A 325 -13.09 0.97 6.73
N ALA A 326 -12.30 1.51 5.81
CA ALA A 326 -10.89 1.82 6.06
C ALA A 326 -10.74 2.75 7.26
N VAL A 327 -11.45 3.88 7.26
CA VAL A 327 -11.41 4.87 8.35
C VAL A 327 -11.89 4.33 9.70
N SER A 328 -12.82 3.36 9.69
CA SER A 328 -13.26 2.69 10.92
C SER A 328 -12.17 1.82 11.56
N VAL A 329 -11.23 1.32 10.76
CA VAL A 329 -10.06 0.56 11.22
C VAL A 329 -8.95 1.51 11.67
N ASP A 330 -8.61 2.48 10.82
CA ASP A 330 -7.64 3.52 11.12
C ASP A 330 -8.10 4.84 10.49
N SER A 331 -8.44 5.80 11.35
CA SER A 331 -8.92 7.12 10.93
C SER A 331 -7.79 8.15 10.76
N ASN A 332 -6.56 7.80 11.15
CA ASN A 332 -5.41 8.69 11.16
C ASN A 332 -4.52 8.46 9.93
N ASN A 333 -5.09 8.63 8.73
CA ASN A 333 -4.37 8.57 7.46
C ASN A 333 -4.72 9.78 6.59
N HIS A 334 -3.80 10.74 6.49
CA HIS A 334 -3.96 11.99 5.76
C HIS A 334 -4.27 11.76 4.28
N THR A 335 -3.48 10.92 3.61
CA THR A 335 -3.57 10.66 2.17
C THR A 335 -4.94 10.15 1.75
N LEU A 336 -5.49 9.15 2.46
CA LEU A 336 -6.79 8.57 2.12
C LEU A 336 -7.93 9.58 2.26
N TRP A 337 -7.89 10.41 3.30
CA TRP A 337 -8.86 11.49 3.48
C TRP A 337 -8.76 12.53 2.35
N MET A 338 -7.54 12.90 1.94
CA MET A 338 -7.30 13.81 0.82
C MET A 338 -7.83 13.25 -0.50
N GLU A 339 -7.48 12.01 -0.85
CA GLU A 339 -7.93 11.36 -2.08
C GLU A 339 -9.46 11.20 -2.11
N TYR A 340 -10.09 10.84 -0.99
CA TYR A 340 -11.55 10.76 -0.89
C TYR A 340 -12.23 12.13 -1.09
N ALA A 341 -11.67 13.18 -0.49
CA ALA A 341 -12.15 14.54 -0.66
C ALA A 341 -12.00 15.02 -2.12
N GLU A 342 -10.87 14.70 -2.77
CA GLU A 342 -10.60 15.02 -4.17
C GLU A 342 -11.58 14.33 -5.12
N ILE A 343 -11.75 13.01 -5.01
CA ILE A 343 -12.69 12.26 -5.85
C ILE A 343 -14.13 12.72 -5.67
N THR A 344 -14.54 13.04 -4.45
CA THR A 344 -15.88 13.59 -4.19
C THR A 344 -16.04 14.98 -4.82
N TYR A 345 -14.98 15.80 -4.81
CA TYR A 345 -14.98 17.11 -5.47
C TYR A 345 -15.01 16.99 -7.00
N ILE A 346 -14.33 15.98 -7.56
CA ILE A 346 -14.37 15.64 -8.98
C ILE A 346 -15.80 15.26 -9.39
N LEU A 347 -16.47 14.39 -8.63
CA LEU A 347 -17.88 14.06 -8.86
C LEU A 347 -18.79 15.29 -8.78
N GLN A 348 -18.58 16.17 -7.79
CA GLN A 348 -19.31 17.44 -7.67
C GLN A 348 -19.14 18.32 -8.92
N SER A 349 -17.91 18.39 -9.44
CA SER A 349 -17.59 19.16 -10.64
C SER A 349 -18.21 18.54 -11.90
N TYR A 350 -18.21 17.20 -12.01
CA TYR A 350 -18.91 16.45 -13.06
C TYR A 350 -20.42 16.73 -13.05
N CYS A 351 -21.05 16.67 -11.88
CA CYS A 351 -22.46 17.04 -11.72
C CYS A 351 -22.74 18.50 -12.10
N SER A 352 -21.76 19.39 -11.92
CA SER A 352 -21.89 20.80 -12.33
C SER A 352 -21.80 20.98 -13.85
N LYS A 353 -21.01 20.16 -14.54
CA LYS A 353 -20.92 20.12 -16.02
C LYS A 353 -22.23 19.62 -16.64
N TYR A 354 -22.82 18.57 -16.08
CA TYR A 354 -24.06 17.96 -16.57
C TYR A 354 -25.27 18.26 -15.69
N LYS A 355 -25.44 19.55 -15.32
CA LYS A 355 -26.43 19.99 -14.32
C LYS A 355 -27.83 19.43 -14.55
N ASP A 356 -28.32 19.49 -15.79
CA ASP A 356 -29.69 19.09 -16.11
C ASP A 356 -29.90 17.58 -15.96
N LYS A 357 -28.88 16.76 -16.25
CA LYS A 357 -28.94 15.29 -16.13
C LYS A 357 -28.62 14.79 -14.72
N ALA A 358 -27.75 15.49 -14.00
CA ALA A 358 -27.30 15.07 -12.66
C ALA A 358 -28.33 15.35 -11.55
N THR A 359 -29.30 16.24 -11.80
CA THR A 359 -30.30 16.65 -10.79
C THR A 359 -31.15 15.48 -10.28
N ASP A 360 -31.40 14.48 -11.12
CA ASP A 360 -32.17 13.29 -10.75
C ASP A 360 -31.44 12.38 -9.75
N TYR A 361 -30.11 12.48 -9.66
CA TYR A 361 -29.27 11.61 -8.84
C TYR A 361 -28.69 12.34 -7.63
N VAL A 362 -28.31 13.62 -7.80
CA VAL A 362 -27.82 14.49 -6.73
C VAL A 362 -28.61 15.80 -6.75
N PRO A 363 -29.81 15.82 -6.15
CA PRO A 363 -30.67 17.00 -6.15
C PRO A 363 -30.02 18.19 -5.43
N ASP A 364 -29.40 17.93 -4.27
CA ASP A 364 -28.63 18.91 -3.52
C ASP A 364 -27.13 18.71 -3.74
N ARG A 365 -26.54 19.55 -4.57
CA ARG A 365 -25.10 19.52 -4.86
C ARG A 365 -24.24 20.07 -3.72
N SER A 366 -24.83 20.81 -2.78
CA SER A 366 -24.10 21.29 -1.60
C SER A 366 -23.73 20.15 -0.66
N PHE A 367 -24.50 19.05 -0.68
CA PHE A 367 -24.18 17.81 0.01
C PHE A 367 -22.78 17.29 -0.31
N LEU A 368 -22.44 17.14 -1.60
CA LEU A 368 -21.10 16.69 -2.02
C LEU A 368 -20.00 17.66 -1.58
N LEU A 369 -20.26 18.97 -1.61
CA LEU A 369 -19.31 19.98 -1.14
C LEU A 369 -19.08 19.89 0.38
N ASN A 370 -20.12 19.60 1.16
CA ASN A 370 -20.01 19.40 2.60
C ASN A 370 -19.21 18.14 2.93
N ILE A 371 -19.42 17.03 2.20
CA ILE A 371 -18.59 15.82 2.35
C ILE A 371 -17.11 16.15 2.06
N CYS A 372 -16.84 16.87 0.95
CA CYS A 372 -15.46 17.28 0.64
C CYS A 372 -14.86 18.10 1.77
N LYS A 373 -15.62 19.07 2.29
CA LYS A 373 -15.18 19.95 3.37
C LYS A 373 -14.81 19.16 4.62
N GLU A 374 -15.69 18.27 5.07
CA GLU A 374 -15.46 17.42 6.24
C GLU A 374 -14.24 16.52 6.04
N ALA A 375 -14.10 15.91 4.86
CA ALA A 375 -12.96 15.04 4.54
C ALA A 375 -11.63 15.80 4.53
N TYR A 376 -11.57 17.00 3.95
CA TYR A 376 -10.37 17.86 4.02
C TYR A 376 -10.06 18.30 5.46
N GLU A 377 -11.07 18.67 6.25
CA GLU A 377 -10.88 19.03 7.66
C GLU A 377 -10.35 17.83 8.47
N LYS A 378 -10.83 16.61 8.19
CA LYS A 378 -10.30 15.37 8.78
C LYS A 378 -8.87 15.10 8.35
N ALA A 379 -8.54 15.24 7.07
CA ALA A 379 -7.16 15.10 6.57
C ALA A 379 -6.21 16.05 7.30
N ASN A 380 -6.64 17.29 7.56
CA ASN A 380 -5.78 18.30 8.16
C ASN A 380 -5.43 18.01 9.63
N ILE A 381 -6.31 17.34 10.37
CA ILE A 381 -6.07 16.96 11.78
C ILE A 381 -5.34 15.63 11.96
N CYS A 382 -5.13 14.86 10.88
CA CYS A 382 -4.34 13.64 10.94
C CYS A 382 -2.90 13.96 11.37
N THR A 383 -2.36 13.06 12.20
CA THR A 383 -1.05 13.17 12.87
C THR A 383 -0.02 12.19 12.32
N ASP A 384 -0.38 11.46 11.27
CA ASP A 384 0.58 10.67 10.52
C ASP A 384 1.69 11.59 9.97
N ASN A 385 2.93 11.12 10.11
CA ASN A 385 4.11 11.85 9.65
C ASN A 385 4.21 11.77 8.12
N ASP A 386 3.24 12.34 7.41
CA ASP A 386 3.36 12.55 5.98
C ASP A 386 4.33 13.72 5.74
N GLU A 387 5.59 13.38 5.50
CA GLU A 387 6.63 14.34 5.10
C GLU A 387 6.26 15.10 3.81
N ASN A 388 5.25 14.62 3.06
CA ASN A 388 4.73 15.27 1.86
C ASN A 388 3.41 16.03 2.09
N LYS A 389 2.98 16.26 3.34
CA LYS A 389 1.76 17.04 3.62
C LYS A 389 1.84 18.41 2.94
N GLU A 390 1.04 18.59 1.90
CA GLU A 390 1.01 19.82 1.12
C GLU A 390 -0.03 20.77 1.73
N ASP A 391 0.34 21.49 2.79
CA ASP A 391 -0.57 22.40 3.52
C ASP A 391 -1.26 23.43 2.60
N TRP A 392 -0.57 23.86 1.54
CA TRP A 392 -1.13 24.76 0.52
C TRP A 392 -2.29 24.13 -0.26
N THR A 393 -2.25 22.81 -0.51
CA THR A 393 -3.28 22.06 -1.24
C THR A 393 -4.57 22.02 -0.46
N TYR A 394 -4.49 21.79 0.86
CA TYR A 394 -5.65 21.88 1.75
C TYR A 394 -6.31 23.26 1.69
N LEU A 395 -5.53 24.34 1.86
CA LEU A 395 -6.05 25.71 1.81
C LEU A 395 -6.70 26.03 0.45
N TYR A 396 -6.04 25.64 -0.64
CA TYR A 396 -6.56 25.80 -1.99
C TYR A 396 -7.90 25.11 -2.19
N MET A 397 -8.02 23.84 -1.78
CA MET A 397 -9.26 23.08 -1.95
C MET A 397 -10.39 23.59 -1.06
N MET A 398 -10.09 23.97 0.19
CA MET A 398 -11.06 24.61 1.09
C MET A 398 -11.58 25.94 0.52
N ALA A 399 -10.71 26.77 -0.07
CA ALA A 399 -11.12 28.02 -0.70
C ALA A 399 -12.12 27.78 -1.85
N LYS A 400 -11.85 26.79 -2.73
CA LYS A 400 -12.77 26.43 -3.83
C LYS A 400 -14.12 25.94 -3.33
N ILE A 401 -14.11 25.14 -2.27
CA ILE A 401 -15.33 24.60 -1.67
C ILE A 401 -16.16 25.75 -1.07
N GLU A 402 -15.55 26.62 -0.27
CA GLU A 402 -16.22 27.78 0.32
C GLU A 402 -16.78 28.73 -0.73
N GLU A 403 -16.04 29.01 -1.80
CA GLU A 403 -16.50 29.84 -2.92
C GLU A 403 -17.75 29.26 -3.59
N LYS A 404 -17.80 27.93 -3.76
CA LYS A 404 -18.95 27.24 -4.35
C LYS A 404 -20.14 27.17 -3.41
N LEU A 405 -19.92 26.95 -2.11
CA LEU A 405 -20.97 26.88 -1.08
C LEU A 405 -21.60 28.24 -0.83
N ASN A 406 -20.79 29.30 -0.73
CA ASN A 406 -21.27 30.65 -0.45
C ASN A 406 -20.65 31.68 -1.40
N ARG A 407 -21.31 31.80 -2.55
CA ARG A 407 -20.98 32.74 -3.62
C ARG A 407 -21.00 34.22 -3.23
N ASN A 408 -21.61 34.57 -2.10
CA ASN A 408 -21.75 35.94 -1.62
C ASN A 408 -20.66 36.31 -0.60
N LYS A 409 -19.91 35.33 -0.06
CA LYS A 409 -18.85 35.54 0.94
C LYS A 409 -17.48 35.23 0.37
N LEU A 410 -16.91 36.18 -0.38
CA LEU A 410 -15.65 35.99 -1.08
C LEU A 410 -14.39 36.20 -0.21
N SER A 411 -14.48 36.93 0.90
CA SER A 411 -13.34 37.28 1.77
C SER A 411 -12.54 36.07 2.26
N SER A 412 -13.25 35.07 2.81
CA SER A 412 -12.63 33.89 3.41
C SER A 412 -11.90 33.02 2.36
N PRO A 413 -12.52 32.71 1.19
CA PRO A 413 -11.81 32.06 0.09
C PRO A 413 -10.57 32.83 -0.39
N LEU A 414 -10.66 34.16 -0.56
CA LEU A 414 -9.52 34.96 -1.03
C LEU A 414 -8.35 34.89 -0.07
N LYS A 415 -8.60 35.05 1.23
CA LYS A 415 -7.56 34.90 2.25
C LYS A 415 -6.88 33.53 2.18
N LYS A 416 -7.65 32.44 2.05
CA LYS A 416 -7.07 31.09 1.91
C LYS A 416 -6.22 30.91 0.65
N TYR A 417 -6.62 31.49 -0.49
CA TYR A 417 -5.79 31.47 -1.70
C TYR A 417 -4.48 32.26 -1.51
N VAL A 418 -4.52 33.38 -0.79
CA VAL A 418 -3.33 34.18 -0.43
C VAL A 418 -2.41 33.38 0.49
N ASP A 419 -2.95 32.80 1.56
CA ASP A 419 -2.19 31.97 2.50
C ASP A 419 -1.54 30.75 1.79
N ALA A 420 -2.27 30.11 0.87
CA ALA A 420 -1.74 29.03 0.03
C ALA A 420 -0.59 29.49 -0.88
N LEU A 421 -0.68 30.70 -1.42
CA LEU A 421 0.38 31.30 -2.24
C LEU A 421 1.65 31.56 -1.41
N ASP A 422 1.51 32.01 -0.17
CA ASP A 422 2.63 32.23 0.75
C ASP A 422 3.33 30.90 1.09
N LEU A 423 2.57 29.84 1.41
CA LEU A 423 3.12 28.51 1.66
C LEU A 423 3.87 27.96 0.43
N LEU A 424 3.34 28.16 -0.79
CA LEU A 424 4.03 27.78 -2.01
C LEU A 424 5.39 28.48 -2.13
N HIS A 425 5.47 29.76 -1.77
CA HIS A 425 6.72 30.50 -1.74
C HIS A 425 7.71 29.96 -0.68
N GLU A 426 7.22 29.68 0.52
CA GLU A 426 8.00 29.07 1.61
C GLU A 426 8.58 27.70 1.19
N HIS A 427 7.81 26.92 0.44
CA HIS A 427 8.22 25.66 -0.20
C HIS A 427 9.15 25.83 -1.42
N LYS A 428 9.73 27.02 -1.60
CA LYS A 428 10.72 27.35 -2.63
C LYS A 428 10.19 27.27 -4.05
N ALA A 429 8.92 27.62 -4.27
CA ALA A 429 8.40 27.81 -5.63
C ALA A 429 9.26 28.82 -6.41
N VAL A 430 9.54 28.49 -7.68
CA VAL A 430 10.30 29.34 -8.59
C VAL A 430 9.37 29.92 -9.64
N TYR A 431 9.54 31.19 -9.96
CA TYR A 431 8.66 31.95 -10.86
C TYR A 431 9.41 32.36 -12.15
N PRO A 432 9.60 31.43 -13.10
CA PRO A 432 10.25 31.74 -14.36
C PRO A 432 9.35 32.62 -15.24
N ARG A 433 9.95 33.53 -16.01
CA ARG A 433 9.21 34.40 -16.94
C ARG A 433 8.43 33.64 -18.03
N ARG A 434 8.83 32.40 -18.34
CA ARG A 434 8.11 31.48 -19.24
C ARG A 434 8.13 30.07 -18.67
N LEU A 435 6.96 29.46 -18.58
CA LEU A 435 6.81 28.02 -18.30
C LEU A 435 6.91 27.27 -19.65
N GLY A 436 7.93 26.44 -19.82
CA GLY A 436 8.09 25.64 -21.05
C GLY A 436 7.20 24.40 -21.03
N HIS A 437 6.79 23.87 -22.20
CA HIS A 437 5.94 22.66 -22.28
C HIS A 437 6.59 21.40 -21.65
N HIS A 438 7.92 21.33 -21.60
CA HIS A 438 8.68 20.22 -21.00
C HIS A 438 8.92 20.38 -19.50
N THR A 439 8.36 21.42 -18.84
CA THR A 439 8.50 21.56 -17.39
C THR A 439 7.82 20.41 -16.65
N ALA A 440 6.74 19.84 -17.18
CA ALA A 440 6.03 18.74 -16.52
C ALA A 440 6.80 17.39 -16.51
N THR A 441 7.71 17.15 -17.46
CA THR A 441 8.31 15.82 -17.65
C THR A 441 9.73 15.68 -17.11
N SER A 442 10.40 16.77 -16.70
CA SER A 442 11.76 16.70 -16.15
C SER A 442 12.16 17.88 -15.22
N SER A 443 11.26 18.80 -14.86
CA SER A 443 11.65 19.97 -14.05
C SER A 443 11.61 19.71 -12.54
N SER A 444 12.54 20.34 -11.82
CA SER A 444 12.61 20.36 -10.35
C SER A 444 11.23 20.64 -9.73
N LYS A 445 10.88 19.93 -8.63
CA LYS A 445 9.67 20.11 -7.80
C LYS A 445 9.28 21.60 -7.63
N CYS A 446 10.27 22.47 -7.50
CA CYS A 446 10.12 23.92 -7.36
C CYS A 446 9.40 24.61 -8.54
N THR A 447 9.55 24.10 -9.76
CA THR A 447 8.89 24.64 -10.97
C THR A 447 7.41 24.25 -11.02
N LEU A 448 7.07 23.04 -10.57
CA LEU A 448 5.68 22.60 -10.46
C LEU A 448 4.91 23.43 -9.43
N LEU A 449 5.54 23.73 -8.28
CA LEU A 449 4.99 24.66 -7.29
C LEU A 449 4.77 26.06 -7.87
N GLY A 450 5.64 26.50 -8.80
CA GLY A 450 5.44 27.72 -9.58
C GLY A 450 4.15 27.71 -10.42
N CYS A 451 3.81 26.58 -11.05
CA CYS A 451 2.53 26.44 -11.76
C CYS A 451 1.33 26.53 -10.81
N HIS A 452 1.41 25.95 -9.62
CA HIS A 452 0.35 26.09 -8.60
C HIS A 452 0.21 27.54 -8.12
N ALA A 453 1.31 28.28 -8.00
CA ALA A 453 1.27 29.70 -7.66
C ALA A 453 0.55 30.53 -8.74
N VAL A 454 0.75 30.19 -10.03
CA VAL A 454 -0.03 30.79 -11.14
C VAL A 454 -1.52 30.52 -10.97
N GLU A 455 -1.91 29.28 -10.64
CA GLU A 455 -3.32 28.93 -10.40
C GLU A 455 -3.90 29.73 -9.22
N MET A 456 -3.17 29.89 -8.10
CA MET A 456 -3.64 30.71 -6.97
C MET A 456 -3.86 32.15 -7.39
N PHE A 457 -2.88 32.73 -8.10
CA PHE A 457 -2.96 34.10 -8.60
C PHE A 457 -4.14 34.28 -9.55
N TYR A 458 -4.33 33.34 -10.49
CA TYR A 458 -5.47 33.32 -11.41
C TYR A 458 -6.80 33.24 -10.65
N ARG A 459 -6.92 32.35 -9.67
CA ARG A 459 -8.15 32.16 -8.87
C ARG A 459 -8.55 33.42 -8.14
N ILE A 460 -7.62 34.09 -7.44
CA ILE A 460 -7.91 35.33 -6.71
C ILE A 460 -8.53 36.38 -7.64
N HIS A 461 -7.93 36.60 -8.82
CA HIS A 461 -8.40 37.58 -9.79
C HIS A 461 -9.72 37.15 -10.44
N ALA A 462 -9.81 35.90 -10.91
CA ALA A 462 -10.98 35.38 -11.58
C ALA A 462 -12.20 35.33 -10.64
N SER A 463 -12.03 34.95 -9.39
CA SER A 463 -13.10 34.90 -8.39
C SER A 463 -13.56 36.31 -8.02
N THR A 464 -12.64 37.27 -7.87
CA THR A 464 -12.95 38.69 -7.68
C THR A 464 -13.76 39.25 -8.84
N LEU A 465 -13.31 39.04 -10.09
CA LEU A 465 -14.02 39.49 -11.28
C LEU A 465 -15.41 38.87 -11.41
N LYS A 466 -15.54 37.55 -11.16
CA LYS A 466 -16.84 36.86 -11.18
C LYS A 466 -17.80 37.41 -10.13
N TYR A 467 -17.30 37.77 -8.95
CA TYR A 467 -18.09 38.36 -7.88
C TYR A 467 -18.60 39.74 -8.27
N LEU A 468 -17.71 40.63 -8.74
CA LEU A 468 -18.07 41.96 -9.22
C LEU A 468 -19.09 41.89 -10.37
N TYR A 469 -18.85 41.02 -11.36
CA TYR A 469 -19.75 40.84 -12.50
C TYR A 469 -21.14 40.34 -12.08
N ARG A 470 -21.23 39.45 -11.08
CA ARG A 470 -22.51 38.97 -10.58
C ARG A 470 -23.31 40.11 -9.93
N HIS A 471 -22.67 40.87 -9.05
CA HIS A 471 -23.32 41.99 -8.37
C HIS A 471 -23.75 43.09 -9.35
N SER A 472 -22.94 43.37 -10.38
CA SER A 472 -23.34 44.32 -11.44
C SER A 472 -24.54 43.84 -12.24
N LYS A 473 -24.68 42.53 -12.48
CA LYS A 473 -25.80 41.94 -13.23
C LYS A 473 -27.08 41.84 -12.40
N GLU A 474 -26.94 41.55 -11.11
CA GLU A 474 -28.06 41.40 -10.19
C GLU A 474 -28.55 42.75 -9.63
N SER A 475 -27.97 43.87 -10.09
CA SER A 475 -28.25 45.24 -9.62
C SER A 475 -28.19 45.36 -8.09
N THR A 476 -27.28 44.62 -7.47
CA THR A 476 -27.05 44.67 -6.03
C THR A 476 -25.81 45.50 -5.77
N ASP A 477 -26.00 46.66 -5.15
CA ASP A 477 -24.89 47.54 -4.80
C ASP A 477 -23.98 46.87 -3.78
N LEU A 478 -22.69 46.83 -4.11
CA LEU A 478 -21.64 46.44 -3.17
C LEU A 478 -21.37 47.62 -2.23
N THR A 479 -21.20 47.32 -0.94
CA THR A 479 -20.79 48.35 0.01
C THR A 479 -19.38 48.84 -0.32
N ILE A 480 -19.10 50.10 -0.02
CA ILE A 480 -17.76 50.69 -0.18
C ILE A 480 -16.73 49.86 0.59
N ASP A 481 -17.07 49.41 1.80
CA ASP A 481 -16.21 48.55 2.62
C ASP A 481 -15.84 47.25 1.88
N LYS A 482 -16.79 46.64 1.17
CA LYS A 482 -16.55 45.42 0.42
C LYS A 482 -15.66 45.65 -0.79
N LEU A 483 -15.81 46.78 -1.47
CA LEU A 483 -14.94 47.17 -2.59
C LEU A 483 -13.51 47.47 -2.10
N ASN A 484 -13.38 48.18 -0.98
CA ASN A 484 -12.09 48.45 -0.36
C ASN A 484 -11.38 47.16 0.04
N GLU A 485 -12.09 46.21 0.66
CA GLU A 485 -11.53 44.91 1.01
C GLU A 485 -11.01 44.15 -0.22
N LEU A 486 -11.78 44.13 -1.33
CA LEU A 486 -11.32 43.50 -2.58
C LEU A 486 -10.10 44.22 -3.17
N TYR A 487 -10.08 45.55 -3.09
CA TYR A 487 -8.95 46.37 -3.53
C TYR A 487 -7.68 46.09 -2.71
N GLU A 488 -7.82 45.92 -1.39
CA GLU A 488 -6.73 45.54 -0.49
C GLU A 488 -6.13 44.18 -0.89
N PHE A 489 -6.96 43.15 -1.10
CA PHE A 489 -6.48 41.86 -1.58
C PHE A 489 -5.70 41.98 -2.90
N LEU A 490 -6.23 42.71 -3.88
CA LEU A 490 -5.55 42.89 -5.17
C LEU A 490 -4.24 43.67 -5.04
N THR A 491 -4.20 44.66 -4.13
CA THR A 491 -2.98 45.44 -3.85
C THR A 491 -1.93 44.59 -3.14
N GLU A 492 -2.34 43.74 -2.20
CA GLU A 492 -1.45 42.77 -1.57
C GLU A 492 -0.81 41.85 -2.62
N MET A 493 -1.62 41.32 -3.55
CA MET A 493 -1.15 40.42 -4.60
C MET A 493 -0.11 41.04 -5.53
N GLN A 494 -0.17 42.35 -5.79
CA GLN A 494 0.84 43.05 -6.60
C GLN A 494 2.22 43.06 -5.94
N ASN A 495 2.26 42.96 -4.60
CA ASN A 495 3.48 43.02 -3.82
C ASN A 495 4.00 41.62 -3.41
N LYS A 496 3.27 40.54 -3.73
CA LYS A 496 3.70 39.17 -3.40
C LYS A 496 4.91 38.73 -4.23
N PRO A 497 5.79 37.86 -3.70
CA PRO A 497 6.97 37.36 -4.41
C PRO A 497 6.66 36.77 -5.79
N PHE A 498 5.50 36.15 -5.97
CA PHE A 498 5.07 35.64 -7.27
C PHE A 498 5.00 36.74 -8.35
N ALA A 499 4.53 37.94 -8.00
CA ALA A 499 4.37 39.06 -8.93
C ALA A 499 5.66 39.86 -9.12
N THR A 500 6.51 39.94 -8.10
CA THR A 500 7.70 40.81 -8.08
C THR A 500 9.01 40.09 -8.34
N SER A 501 9.12 38.83 -7.93
CA SER A 501 10.37 38.06 -7.96
C SER A 501 10.49 37.30 -9.28
N TYR A 502 11.03 37.97 -10.30
CA TYR A 502 11.45 37.29 -11.52
C TYR A 502 12.83 36.68 -11.31
N TYR A 503 12.92 35.35 -11.48
CA TYR A 503 14.22 34.72 -11.69
C TYR A 503 14.70 35.10 -13.10
N GLU A 504 15.46 36.19 -13.21
CA GLU A 504 16.33 36.36 -14.37
C GLU A 504 17.33 35.22 -14.34
N LYS A 505 17.39 34.41 -15.41
CA LYS A 505 18.56 33.59 -15.67
C LYS A 505 19.73 34.55 -15.86
N SER A 506 20.38 34.96 -14.77
CA SER A 506 21.75 35.43 -14.82
C SER A 506 22.57 34.25 -15.32
N THR A 507 22.86 34.29 -16.63
CA THR A 507 24.04 33.71 -17.27
C THR A 507 24.85 32.73 -16.40
N MET A 508 24.58 31.44 -16.57
CA MET A 508 25.60 30.39 -16.50
C MET A 508 25.48 29.53 -17.75
#